data_AF-A0A2V7T2Q4-F1
#
_entry.id   AF-A0A2V7T2Q4-F1
#
_cell.length_a   1.000
_cell.length_b   1.000
_cell.length_c   1.000
_cell.angle_alpha   90.00
_cell.angle_beta   90.00
_cell.angle_gamma   90.00
#
_symmetry.space_group_name_H-M   'P 1'
#
loop_
_entity.id
_entity.type
_entity.pdbx_description
1 polymer ?
#
loop_
_entity_poly.entity_id
_entity_poly.type
_entity_poly.pdbx_seq_one_letter_code
_entity_poly.pdbx_strand_id
1 'polypeptide(L)'
;MAPLIEVAFKGNRKEFFLWEADEAPPLRAPVIVDADRGEDLGLVHTVGELAEQRSARVPHGLLGAPPTHLAKRLATADDVRRLDEVRAQDDDARRRAMERVKANALVMKITDAEWQWDRKKLTFY
;
A
#
# COMPACT_ATOMS: atom_id res chain seq x y z
N MET A 1 -14.26 -18.99 3.50
CA MET A 1 -13.45 -18.64 2.31
C MET A 1 -12.95 -17.23 2.56
N ALA A 2 -11.64 -17.00 2.51
CA ALA A 2 -11.07 -15.68 2.78
C ALA A 2 -11.64 -14.66 1.77
N PRO A 3 -12.35 -13.60 2.21
CA PRO A 3 -12.96 -12.66 1.29
C PRO A 3 -11.90 -11.80 0.60
N LEU A 4 -12.11 -11.52 -0.70
CA LEU A 4 -11.26 -10.58 -1.43
C LEU A 4 -11.61 -9.15 -1.03
N ILE A 5 -10.57 -8.34 -0.79
CA ILE A 5 -10.71 -6.91 -0.51
C ILE A 5 -9.75 -6.11 -1.41
N GLU A 6 -10.16 -4.90 -1.79
CA GLU A 6 -9.31 -3.92 -2.46
C GLU A 6 -8.83 -2.91 -1.41
N VAL A 7 -7.52 -2.71 -1.32
CA VAL A 7 -6.89 -1.80 -0.38
C VAL A 7 -6.24 -0.66 -1.14
N ALA A 8 -6.43 0.57 -0.65
CA ALA A 8 -5.89 1.79 -1.22
C ALA A 8 -4.72 2.33 -0.37
N PHE A 9 -3.69 2.83 -1.05
CA PHE A 9 -2.47 3.40 -0.50
C PHE A 9 -2.27 4.85 -0.98
N LYS A 10 -1.11 5.43 -0.68
CA LYS A 10 -0.70 6.75 -1.19
C LYS A 10 -0.68 6.74 -2.73
N GLY A 11 -0.89 7.91 -3.34
CA GLY A 11 -0.73 8.08 -4.79
C GLY A 11 -1.78 7.35 -5.64
N ASN A 12 -2.98 7.08 -5.11
CA ASN A 12 -4.04 6.31 -5.76
C ASN A 12 -3.66 4.84 -6.09
N ARG A 13 -2.55 4.35 -5.56
CA ARG A 13 -2.18 2.94 -5.65
C ARG A 13 -3.24 2.10 -4.95
N LYS A 14 -3.74 1.09 -5.65
CA LYS A 14 -4.74 0.14 -5.15
C LYS A 14 -4.30 -1.26 -5.53
N GLU A 15 -4.58 -2.20 -4.66
CA GLU A 15 -4.21 -3.59 -4.85
C GLU A 15 -5.21 -4.50 -4.13
N PHE A 16 -5.30 -5.76 -4.58
CA PHE A 16 -6.26 -6.74 -4.07
C PHE A 16 -5.58 -7.73 -3.15
N PHE A 17 -6.21 -7.99 -2.00
CA PHE A 17 -5.69 -8.85 -0.94
C PHE A 17 -6.75 -9.85 -0.50
N LEU A 18 -6.32 -11.03 -0.05
CA LEU A 18 -7.18 -11.94 0.69
C LEU A 18 -7.22 -11.50 2.15
N TRP A 19 -8.41 -11.35 2.70
CA TRP A 19 -8.59 -11.01 4.11
C TRP A 19 -8.53 -12.26 4.99
N GLU A 20 -7.71 -12.23 6.04
CA GLU A 20 -7.41 -13.41 6.86
C GLU A 20 -8.55 -13.82 7.80
N ALA A 21 -9.52 -12.95 8.07
CA ALA A 21 -10.67 -13.26 8.94
C ALA A 21 -11.95 -13.60 8.15
N ASP A 22 -12.91 -14.23 8.83
CA ASP A 22 -14.18 -14.64 8.22
C ASP A 22 -15.09 -13.46 7.88
N GLU A 23 -15.11 -12.43 8.72
CA GLU A 23 -15.95 -11.25 8.53
C GLU A 23 -15.19 -10.16 7.76
N ALA A 24 -15.80 -9.64 6.70
CA ALA A 24 -15.20 -8.58 5.89
C ALA A 24 -14.97 -7.30 6.71
N PRO A 25 -13.82 -6.62 6.53
CA PRO A 25 -13.52 -5.42 7.29
C PRO A 25 -14.41 -4.24 6.83
N PRO A 26 -14.68 -3.26 7.71
CA PRO A 26 -15.42 -2.06 7.34
C PRO A 26 -14.73 -1.26 6.24
N LEU A 27 -15.52 -0.58 5.40
CA LEU A 27 -14.98 0.34 4.41
C LEU A 27 -14.19 1.47 5.11
N ARG A 28 -13.08 1.87 4.48
CA ARG A 28 -12.13 2.87 4.98
C ARG A 28 -11.43 2.48 6.28
N ALA A 29 -11.58 1.26 6.77
CA ALA A 29 -10.81 0.77 7.90
C ALA A 29 -9.32 0.66 7.51
N PRO A 30 -8.39 1.08 8.40
CA PRO A 30 -6.98 0.85 8.18
C PRO A 30 -6.63 -0.61 8.44
N VAL A 31 -5.83 -1.21 7.56
CA VAL A 31 -5.44 -2.62 7.60
C VAL A 31 -3.94 -2.77 7.38
N ILE A 32 -3.36 -3.76 8.05
CA ILE A 32 -1.99 -4.20 7.80
C ILE A 32 -2.02 -5.30 6.75
N VAL A 33 -1.20 -5.15 5.72
CA VAL A 33 -1.11 -6.07 4.59
C VAL A 33 0.32 -6.56 4.39
N ASP A 34 0.46 -7.73 3.77
CA ASP A 34 1.73 -8.14 3.19
C ASP A 34 2.13 -7.22 2.05
N ALA A 35 3.42 -6.94 1.96
CA ALA A 35 4.01 -6.23 0.83
C ALA A 35 5.24 -6.99 0.32
N ASP A 36 5.78 -6.59 -0.84
CA ASP A 36 6.98 -7.23 -1.43
C ASP A 36 8.12 -7.46 -0.42
N ARG A 37 8.28 -6.53 0.53
CA ARG A 37 9.30 -6.56 1.57
C ARG A 37 8.68 -6.18 2.92
N GLY A 38 8.08 -7.15 3.59
CA GLY A 38 7.50 -6.96 4.91
C GLY A 38 6.05 -6.54 4.83
N GLU A 39 5.70 -5.44 5.50
CA GLU A 39 4.31 -5.05 5.72
C GLU A 39 4.05 -3.58 5.37
N ASP A 40 2.85 -3.32 4.88
CA ASP A 40 2.37 -1.96 4.60
C ASP A 40 1.02 -1.72 5.27
N LEU A 41 0.64 -0.44 5.39
CA LEU A 41 -0.64 -0.02 5.94
C LEU A 41 -1.46 0.68 4.85
N GLY A 42 -2.65 0.16 4.58
CA GLY A 42 -3.58 0.72 3.61
C GLY A 42 -4.99 0.87 4.18
N LEU A 43 -5.89 1.44 3.37
CA LEU A 43 -7.31 1.62 3.72
C LEU A 43 -8.19 0.73 2.86
N VAL A 44 -9.15 0.05 3.47
CA VAL A 44 -10.14 -0.75 2.75
C VAL A 44 -10.94 0.14 1.79
N HIS A 45 -10.90 -0.18 0.50
CA HIS A 45 -11.60 0.55 -0.55
C HIS A 45 -12.89 -0.14 -0.99
N THR A 46 -12.82 -1.45 -1.28
CA THR A 46 -13.98 -2.28 -1.63
C THR A 46 -13.81 -3.68 -1.05
N VAL A 47 -14.92 -4.39 -0.81
CA VAL A 47 -14.95 -5.73 -0.20
C VAL A 47 -15.95 -6.63 -0.90
N GLY A 48 -15.78 -7.95 -0.78
CA GLY A 48 -16.75 -8.96 -1.23
C GLY A 48 -16.96 -8.97 -2.74
N GLU A 49 -18.21 -9.18 -3.18
CA GLU A 49 -18.57 -9.30 -4.60
C GLU A 49 -18.10 -8.09 -5.44
N LEU A 50 -18.13 -6.89 -4.87
CA LEU A 50 -17.66 -5.68 -5.56
C LEU A 50 -16.14 -5.71 -5.79
N ALA A 51 -15.37 -6.21 -4.82
CA ALA A 51 -13.93 -6.38 -4.97
C ALA A 51 -13.62 -7.44 -6.04
N GLU A 52 -14.37 -8.55 -6.07
CA GLU A 52 -14.23 -9.61 -7.09
C GLU A 52 -14.54 -9.10 -8.50
N GLN A 53 -15.62 -8.34 -8.67
CA GLN A 53 -15.95 -7.75 -9.96
C GLN A 53 -14.89 -6.75 -10.43
N ARG A 54 -14.32 -5.98 -9.51
CA ARG A 54 -13.27 -4.99 -9.83
C ARG A 54 -11.95 -5.67 -10.15
N SER A 55 -11.55 -6.71 -9.42
CA SER A 55 -10.28 -7.41 -9.63
C SER A 55 -10.15 -8.00 -11.05
N ALA A 56 -11.27 -8.32 -11.70
CA ALA A 56 -11.29 -8.80 -13.08
C ALA A 56 -11.38 -7.69 -14.15
N ARG A 57 -11.72 -6.45 -13.78
CA ARG A 57 -12.13 -5.40 -14.74
C ARG A 57 -11.27 -4.14 -14.73
N VAL A 58 -10.48 -3.92 -13.68
CA VAL A 58 -9.65 -2.71 -13.54
C VAL A 58 -8.22 -2.96 -13.98
N PRO A 59 -7.49 -1.94 -14.48
CA PRO A 59 -6.10 -2.11 -14.93
C PRO A 59 -5.14 -2.61 -13.85
N HIS A 60 -5.37 -2.23 -12.59
CA HIS A 60 -4.63 -2.71 -11.41
C HIS A 60 -5.24 -3.99 -10.79
N GLY A 61 -6.13 -4.64 -11.53
CA GLY A 61 -6.78 -5.87 -11.14
C GLY A 61 -5.86 -7.07 -11.25
N LEU A 62 -6.33 -8.21 -10.76
CA LEU A 62 -5.62 -9.48 -10.85
C LEU A 62 -5.74 -10.11 -12.25
N LEU A 63 -6.74 -9.71 -13.05
CA LEU A 63 -6.95 -10.18 -14.43
C LEU A 63 -6.96 -11.72 -14.56
N GLY A 64 -7.49 -12.41 -13.54
CA GLY A 64 -7.56 -13.87 -13.48
C GLY A 64 -6.38 -14.55 -12.77
N ALA A 65 -5.34 -13.81 -12.38
CA ALA A 65 -4.32 -14.33 -11.47
C ALA A 65 -4.89 -14.46 -10.04
N PRO A 66 -4.44 -15.44 -9.24
CA PRO A 66 -4.78 -15.49 -7.83
C PRO A 66 -4.10 -14.33 -7.08
N PRO A 67 -4.76 -13.72 -6.08
CA PRO A 67 -4.11 -12.78 -5.18
C PRO A 67 -3.00 -13.49 -4.40
N THR A 68 -1.81 -12.89 -4.35
CA THR A 68 -0.64 -13.46 -3.67
C THR A 68 -0.42 -12.88 -2.28
N HIS A 69 -1.01 -11.72 -1.98
CA HIS A 69 -0.80 -11.00 -0.72
C HIS A 69 -2.02 -11.09 0.20
N LEU A 70 -1.75 -11.14 1.51
CA LEU A 70 -2.77 -11.19 2.55
C LEU A 70 -2.96 -9.82 3.21
N ALA A 71 -4.21 -9.53 3.57
CA ALA A 71 -4.54 -8.49 4.53
C ALA A 71 -4.79 -9.18 5.88
N LYS A 72 -3.88 -8.94 6.81
CA LYS A 72 -3.72 -9.76 8.03
C LYS A 72 -4.70 -9.36 9.13
N ARG A 73 -4.80 -8.05 9.38
CA ARG A 73 -5.57 -7.51 10.51
C ARG A 73 -5.93 -6.05 10.33
N LEU A 74 -6.87 -5.60 11.14
CA LEU A 74 -7.12 -4.17 11.35
C LEU A 74 -5.89 -3.53 11.99
N ALA A 75 -5.57 -2.33 11.53
CA ALA A 75 -4.54 -1.51 12.13
C ALA A 75 -5.05 -0.95 13.46
N THR A 76 -4.17 -0.92 14.45
CA THR A 76 -4.39 -0.30 15.75
C THR A 76 -4.17 1.21 15.67
N ALA A 77 -4.54 1.94 16.73
CA ALA A 77 -4.25 3.36 16.82
C ALA A 77 -2.74 3.65 16.74
N ASP A 78 -1.91 2.79 17.35
CA ASP A 78 -0.45 2.95 17.32
C ASP A 78 0.12 2.67 15.92
N ASP A 79 -0.45 1.72 15.18
CA ASP A 79 -0.06 1.48 13.78
C ASP A 79 -0.35 2.72 12.91
N VAL A 80 -1.52 3.34 13.09
CA VAL A 80 -1.88 4.56 12.37
C VAL A 80 -0.95 5.72 12.73
N ARG A 81 -0.65 5.89 14.03
CA ARG A 81 0.32 6.92 14.48
C ARG A 81 1.70 6.71 13.87
N ARG A 82 2.17 5.46 13.81
CA ARG A 82 3.44 5.11 13.15
C ARG A 82 3.42 5.45 11.66
N LEU A 83 2.30 5.24 10.97
CA LEU A 83 2.17 5.62 9.56
C LEU A 83 2.38 7.12 9.36
N ASP A 84 1.80 7.95 10.24
CA ASP A 84 1.96 9.40 10.16
C ASP A 84 3.42 9.83 10.39
N GLU A 85 4.11 9.19 11.34
CA GLU A 85 5.54 9.41 11.60
C GLU A 85 6.42 9.00 10.40
N VAL A 86 6.08 7.90 9.73
CA VAL A 86 6.77 7.43 8.53
C VAL A 86 6.55 8.38 7.37
N ARG A 87 5.31 8.84 7.15
CA ARG A 87 4.96 9.80 6.09
C ARG A 87 5.65 11.14 6.26
N ALA A 88 5.88 11.60 7.49
CA ALA A 88 6.66 12.80 7.76
C ALA A 88 8.11 12.71 7.26
N GLN A 89 8.62 11.49 7.05
CA GLN A 89 10.00 11.23 6.59
C GLN A 89 10.11 11.05 5.08
N ASP A 90 8.99 10.90 4.36
CA ASP A 90 8.95 10.78 2.90
C ASP A 90 9.57 12.03 2.24
N ASP A 91 9.20 13.22 2.70
CA ASP A 91 9.67 14.49 2.12
C ASP A 91 11.18 14.70 2.32
N ASP A 92 11.71 14.33 3.48
CA ASP A 92 13.15 14.36 3.74
C ASP A 92 13.90 13.37 2.85
N ALA A 93 13.40 12.13 2.71
CA ALA A 93 13.96 11.13 1.83
C ALA A 93 13.98 11.60 0.36
N ARG A 94 12.88 12.21 -0.10
CA ARG A 94 12.76 12.79 -1.44
C ARG A 94 13.79 13.88 -1.68
N ARG A 95 13.95 14.83 -0.73
CA ARG A 95 14.94 15.93 -0.84
C ARG A 95 16.37 15.41 -0.95
N ARG A 96 16.75 14.48 -0.07
CA ARG A 96 18.08 13.85 -0.10
C ARG A 96 18.34 13.12 -1.41
N ALA A 97 17.34 12.43 -1.95
CA ALA A 97 17.47 11.74 -3.22
C ALA A 97 17.64 12.73 -4.40
N MET A 98 16.91 13.85 -4.41
CA MET A 98 17.09 14.90 -5.42
C MET A 98 18.49 15.52 -5.39
N GLU A 99 19.03 15.78 -4.20
CA GLU A 99 20.41 16.25 -4.04
C GLU A 99 21.40 15.23 -4.61
N ARG A 100 21.17 13.93 -4.39
CA ARG A 100 22.03 12.86 -4.89
C ARG A 100 21.95 12.70 -6.41
N VAL A 101 20.77 12.80 -7.00
CA VAL A 101 20.57 12.82 -8.46
C VAL A 101 21.37 13.96 -9.09
N LYS A 102 21.28 15.17 -8.52
CA LYS A 102 22.02 16.34 -8.99
C LYS A 102 23.54 16.15 -8.85
N ALA A 103 24.00 15.68 -7.70
CA ALA A 103 25.42 15.48 -7.41
C ALA A 103 26.07 14.43 -8.34
N ASN A 104 25.30 13.45 -8.82
CA ASN A 104 25.78 12.39 -9.71
C ASN A 104 25.42 12.65 -11.19
N ALA A 105 24.91 13.83 -11.54
CA ALA A 105 24.49 14.20 -12.90
C ALA A 105 23.56 13.17 -13.57
N LEU A 106 22.67 12.54 -12.81
CA LEU A 106 21.73 11.56 -13.35
C LEU A 106 20.59 12.27 -14.09
N VAL A 107 20.27 11.80 -15.30
CA VAL A 107 19.20 12.37 -16.15
C VAL A 107 17.84 11.80 -15.73
N MET A 108 17.37 12.18 -14.54
CA MET A 108 16.06 11.77 -14.01
C MET A 108 15.45 12.83 -13.09
N LYS A 109 14.12 12.78 -12.91
CA LYS A 109 13.37 13.67 -12.02
C LYS A 109 12.67 12.85 -10.96
N ILE A 110 12.93 13.15 -9.69
CA ILE A 110 12.21 12.56 -8.56
C ILE A 110 10.98 13.41 -8.24
N THR A 111 9.82 12.79 -8.31
CA THR A 111 8.50 13.37 -8.10
C THR A 111 7.97 13.08 -6.70
N ASP A 112 8.17 11.87 -6.17
CA ASP A 112 7.72 11.48 -4.83
C ASP A 112 8.66 10.43 -4.19
N ALA A 113 8.53 10.25 -2.88
CA ALA A 113 9.13 9.15 -2.15
C ALA A 113 8.08 8.56 -1.19
N GLU A 114 8.10 7.24 -1.03
CA GLU A 114 7.15 6.53 -0.16
C GLU A 114 7.88 5.42 0.59
N TRP A 115 7.94 5.56 1.92
CA TRP A 115 8.27 4.46 2.80
C TRP A 115 7.07 3.55 2.98
N GLN A 116 7.32 2.24 2.97
CA GLN A 116 6.37 1.27 3.53
C GLN A 116 6.20 1.51 5.02
N TRP A 117 5.02 1.19 5.55
CA TRP A 117 4.69 1.39 6.97
C TRP A 117 5.74 0.78 7.93
N ASP A 118 6.26 -0.40 7.63
CA ASP A 118 7.27 -1.07 8.47
C ASP A 118 8.71 -0.55 8.25
N ARG A 119 8.91 0.36 7.28
CA ARG A 119 10.17 0.98 6.85
C ARG A 119 11.19 0.04 6.21
N LYS A 120 10.79 -1.14 5.72
CA LYS A 120 11.73 -2.07 5.05
C LYS A 120 11.99 -1.75 3.59
N LYS A 121 11.13 -0.95 2.93
CA LYS A 121 11.32 -0.48 1.55
C LYS A 121 11.01 1.01 1.45
N LEU A 122 11.87 1.73 0.73
CA LEU A 122 11.63 3.08 0.25
C LEU A 122 11.53 3.02 -1.27
N THR A 123 10.47 3.58 -1.83
CA THR A 123 10.26 3.69 -3.27
C THR A 123 10.36 5.16 -3.67
N PHE A 124 11.10 5.45 -4.75
CA PHE A 124 11.15 6.76 -5.38
C PHE A 124 10.40 6.71 -6.70
N TYR A 125 9.63 7.76 -6.98
CA TYR A 125 8.86 7.94 -8.21
C TYR A 125 9.42 9.07 -9.05
#